data_AF-A0A3D3VQ76-F1
#
_entry.id   AF-A0A3D3VQ76-F1
#
_cell.length_a   1.000
_cell.length_b   1.000
_cell.length_c   1.000
_cell.angle_alpha   90.00
_cell.angle_beta   90.00
_cell.angle_gamma   90.00
#
_symmetry.space_group_name_H-M   'P 1'
#
loop_
_entity.id
_entity.type
_entity.pdbx_description
1 polymer ?
#
loop_
_entity_poly.entity_id
_entity_poly.type
_entity_poly.pdbx_seq_one_letter_code
_entity_poly.pdbx_strand_id
1 'polypeptide(L)'
;MSDLLPKKLRWFWPFERADWVAAGCAWFLSQTVYFYTAQPNVGLLDSGEFLTAAVHVGVPHPTGYPLWTIGANLFRLLPIGNGAWEVNLFSGFATALAVGIVGLILCNSLRWVGVRDRVAQILAVGWGAALAFSVSMWSQAVIAEVYGLHVLVVMLYIWVLYRWVREPQWTNGLAWSAFFFALGMSNHHLMIALAPLPLLVLVLRRMDFLAEGLLYLSCAAALVYWGFGYISGEQPTWHASVRFLYCVGIGVLIWLAVKRKLTHWRTGLLVLLGVLLGLSPYAYMPLASQTNPPMNWGFASTKEGFFYSINRSQYSGKLSDQLLKTVGKVMGATPPELLAPPTPPPGSPPPPSFRETLGKFSQLYWRKIVSNFSPIAVLALVAAVAFLGALAPPARSWIQVAAFGFLLAGFLQPAFDQAGADEAAWLLYMPYLGFSHAFFVLIAGLGSGLVFERWIRKPAVAMGAALLFSSGIAAYSFRQNLTFCSQRDHWFGWMYG
;
A
#
# COMPACT_ATOMS: atom_id res chain seq x y z
N MET A 1 -20.41 34.18 -19.00
CA MET A 1 -19.62 32.93 -18.96
C MET A 1 -18.88 32.85 -17.62
N SER A 2 -19.61 32.96 -16.49
CA SER A 2 -19.02 33.08 -15.14
C SER A 2 -19.83 32.41 -14.02
N ASP A 3 -21.00 31.81 -14.27
CA ASP A 3 -21.86 31.25 -13.21
C ASP A 3 -22.10 29.74 -13.34
N LEU A 4 -21.02 28.95 -13.38
CA LEU A 4 -21.08 27.48 -13.33
C LEU A 4 -20.31 26.88 -12.16
N LEU A 5 -20.15 27.61 -11.06
CA LEU A 5 -19.66 27.02 -9.82
C LEU A 5 -20.84 26.82 -8.88
N PRO A 6 -21.45 25.62 -8.83
CA PRO A 6 -22.43 25.32 -7.80
C PRO A 6 -21.80 25.65 -6.44
N LYS A 7 -22.57 26.30 -5.56
CA LYS A 7 -22.19 26.62 -4.17
C LYS A 7 -21.48 25.39 -3.59
N LYS A 8 -20.15 25.51 -3.49
CA LYS A 8 -19.22 24.43 -3.14
C LYS A 8 -19.74 23.71 -1.90
N LEU A 9 -19.99 22.40 -2.00
CA LEU A 9 -20.15 21.56 -0.82
C LEU A 9 -18.94 21.82 0.07
N ARG A 10 -19.19 22.41 1.24
CA ARG A 10 -18.16 22.56 2.28
C ARG A 10 -17.71 21.15 2.59
N TRP A 11 -16.40 20.91 2.56
CA TRP A 11 -15.87 19.67 3.07
C TRP A 11 -16.26 19.55 4.54
N PHE A 12 -16.98 18.49 4.89
CA PHE A 12 -17.29 18.14 6.27
C PHE A 12 -16.42 16.96 6.67
N TRP A 13 -15.79 17.10 7.83
CA TRP A 13 -15.16 16.01 8.55
C TRP A 13 -15.92 15.79 9.86
N PRO A 14 -16.29 14.55 10.21
CA PRO A 14 -15.98 13.29 9.50
C PRO A 14 -16.73 13.13 8.16
N PHE A 15 -16.38 12.08 7.39
CA PHE A 15 -17.08 11.69 6.15
C PHE A 15 -18.61 11.67 6.33
N GLU A 16 -19.32 11.96 5.25
CA GLU A 16 -20.78 12.04 5.29
C GLU A 16 -21.43 10.66 5.10
N ARG A 17 -22.71 10.56 5.46
CA ARG A 17 -23.50 9.31 5.33
C ARG A 17 -23.42 8.71 3.92
N ALA A 18 -23.42 9.54 2.88
CA ALA A 18 -23.35 9.07 1.50
C ALA A 18 -22.06 8.28 1.21
N ASP A 19 -20.94 8.75 1.77
CA ASP A 19 -19.63 8.14 1.59
C ASP A 19 -19.57 6.79 2.33
N TRP A 20 -20.08 6.75 3.57
CA TRP A 20 -20.17 5.52 4.35
C TRP A 20 -21.09 4.47 3.73
N VAL A 21 -22.18 4.88 3.09
CA VAL A 21 -23.06 3.97 2.33
C VAL A 21 -22.30 3.37 1.14
N ALA A 22 -21.56 4.18 0.37
CA ALA A 22 -20.76 3.66 -0.74
C ALA A 22 -19.68 2.69 -0.25
N ALA A 23 -19.00 3.03 0.85
CA ALA A 23 -18.00 2.19 1.50
C ALA A 23 -18.58 0.85 1.95
N GLY A 24 -19.72 0.87 2.63
CA GLY A 24 -20.42 -0.33 3.11
C GLY A 24 -20.90 -1.23 1.97
N CYS A 25 -21.46 -0.66 0.91
CA CYS A 25 -21.86 -1.43 -0.27
C CYS A 25 -20.67 -2.07 -0.99
N ALA A 26 -19.57 -1.34 -1.18
CA ALA A 26 -18.36 -1.87 -1.80
C ALA A 26 -17.76 -2.99 -0.94
N TRP A 27 -17.61 -2.76 0.38
CA TRP A 27 -17.15 -3.77 1.33
C TRP A 27 -18.02 -5.02 1.30
N PHE A 28 -19.35 -4.87 1.39
CA PHE A 28 -20.27 -6.00 1.47
C PHE A 28 -20.23 -6.86 0.20
N LEU A 29 -20.20 -6.23 -0.97
CA LEU A 29 -20.09 -6.94 -2.24
C LEU A 29 -18.77 -7.71 -2.34
N SER A 30 -17.65 -7.07 -2.00
CA SER A 30 -16.33 -7.72 -1.99
C SER A 30 -16.28 -8.88 -1.00
N GLN A 31 -16.69 -8.64 0.24
CA GLN A 31 -16.68 -9.63 1.31
C GLN A 31 -17.54 -10.85 0.95
N THR A 32 -18.69 -10.64 0.31
CA THR A 32 -19.56 -11.73 -0.14
C THR A 32 -18.82 -12.62 -1.13
N VAL A 33 -18.24 -12.04 -2.18
CA VAL A 33 -17.51 -12.82 -3.20
C VAL A 33 -16.28 -13.50 -2.62
N TYR A 34 -15.47 -12.79 -1.82
CA TYR A 34 -14.29 -13.36 -1.18
C TYR A 34 -14.66 -14.49 -0.22
N PHE A 35 -15.74 -14.37 0.55
CA PHE A 35 -16.20 -15.43 1.44
C PHE A 35 -16.58 -16.70 0.67
N TYR A 36 -17.32 -16.57 -0.44
CA TYR A 36 -17.72 -17.72 -1.25
C TYR A 36 -16.57 -18.34 -2.02
N THR A 37 -15.55 -17.57 -2.39
CA THR A 37 -14.43 -18.04 -3.20
C THR A 37 -13.15 -18.32 -2.42
N ALA A 38 -13.15 -18.04 -1.11
CA ALA A 38 -12.06 -18.30 -0.19
C ALA A 38 -11.69 -19.78 -0.18
N GLN A 39 -10.39 -20.01 -0.08
CA GLN A 39 -9.83 -21.32 0.06
C GLN A 39 -10.30 -21.92 1.39
N PRO A 40 -10.93 -23.08 1.37
CA PRO A 40 -11.57 -23.65 2.57
C PRO A 40 -10.67 -24.55 3.42
N ASN A 41 -9.43 -24.81 2.98
CA ASN A 41 -8.41 -25.50 3.77
C ASN A 41 -7.00 -25.01 3.37
N VAL A 42 -5.95 -25.68 3.87
CA VAL A 42 -4.55 -25.44 3.50
C VAL A 42 -4.36 -25.53 1.98
N GLY A 43 -3.60 -24.58 1.44
CA GLY A 43 -3.28 -24.50 0.03
C GLY A 43 -1.83 -24.73 -0.34
N LEU A 44 -1.52 -24.34 -1.56
CA LEU A 44 -0.17 -24.35 -2.12
C LEU A 44 0.65 -23.15 -1.61
N LEU A 45 1.93 -23.12 -2.01
CA LEU A 45 2.86 -22.03 -1.70
C LEU A 45 2.99 -21.82 -0.18
N ASP A 46 2.92 -20.58 0.26
CA ASP A 46 3.19 -20.18 1.64
C ASP A 46 2.01 -20.48 2.59
N SER A 47 0.88 -20.97 2.07
CA SER A 47 -0.34 -21.20 2.84
C SER A 47 -0.10 -22.09 4.06
N GLY A 48 0.54 -23.25 3.91
CA GLY A 48 0.81 -24.16 5.04
C GLY A 48 1.67 -23.51 6.12
N GLU A 49 2.64 -22.70 5.71
CA GLU A 49 3.53 -21.97 6.62
C GLU A 49 2.77 -20.89 7.40
N PHE A 50 2.06 -20.02 6.69
CA PHE A 50 1.29 -18.92 7.26
C PHE A 50 0.19 -19.42 8.19
N LEU A 51 -0.50 -20.50 7.82
CA LEU A 51 -1.53 -21.12 8.66
C LEU A 51 -0.94 -21.69 9.94
N THR A 52 0.19 -22.40 9.85
CA THR A 52 0.88 -22.94 11.03
C THR A 52 1.32 -21.81 11.96
N ALA A 53 1.89 -20.73 11.41
CA ALA A 53 2.26 -19.56 12.19
C ALA A 53 1.04 -18.87 12.84
N ALA A 54 -0.04 -18.66 12.11
CA ALA A 54 -1.24 -17.99 12.63
C ALA A 54 -1.91 -18.81 13.75
N VAL A 55 -2.00 -20.14 13.62
CA VAL A 55 -2.65 -21.00 14.61
C VAL A 55 -1.79 -21.14 15.87
N HIS A 56 -0.47 -21.30 15.71
CA HIS A 56 0.45 -21.56 16.82
C HIS A 56 1.18 -20.32 17.35
N VAL A 57 0.79 -19.12 16.90
CA VAL A 57 1.46 -17.88 17.32
C VAL A 57 2.97 -17.96 17.00
N GLY A 58 3.27 -18.39 15.77
CA GLY A 58 4.62 -18.60 15.25
C GLY A 58 5.22 -17.40 14.53
N VAL A 59 6.41 -17.60 13.98
CA VAL A 59 7.11 -16.63 13.13
C VAL A 59 7.30 -17.26 11.75
N PRO A 60 6.55 -16.82 10.72
CA PRO A 60 6.72 -17.28 9.34
C PRO A 60 7.98 -16.65 8.71
N HIS A 61 8.17 -16.91 7.42
CA HIS A 61 9.30 -16.41 6.66
C HIS A 61 9.49 -14.90 6.73
N PRO A 62 10.73 -14.39 6.50
CA PRO A 62 11.03 -12.98 6.53
C PRO A 62 10.06 -12.17 5.65
N THR A 63 9.43 -11.12 6.18
CA THR A 63 9.89 -10.38 7.37
C THR A 63 9.32 -10.84 8.72
N GLY A 64 8.63 -11.98 8.75
CA GLY A 64 7.93 -12.52 9.93
C GLY A 64 6.52 -11.95 10.12
N TYR A 65 6.13 -10.97 9.29
CA TYR A 65 4.78 -10.40 9.16
C TYR A 65 4.00 -10.22 10.48
N PRO A 66 4.59 -9.63 11.54
CA PRO A 66 4.02 -9.66 12.88
C PRO A 66 2.60 -9.10 12.97
N LEU A 67 2.29 -8.01 12.25
CA LEU A 67 0.94 -7.45 12.25
C LEU A 67 -0.09 -8.43 11.66
N TRP A 68 0.29 -9.11 10.59
CA TRP A 68 -0.56 -10.12 9.96
C TRP A 68 -0.76 -11.32 10.88
N THR A 69 0.31 -11.84 11.48
CA THR A 69 0.24 -13.03 12.33
C THR A 69 -0.60 -12.79 13.57
N ILE A 70 -0.46 -11.63 14.23
CA ILE A 70 -1.32 -11.23 15.35
C ILE A 70 -2.78 -11.13 14.88
N GLY A 71 -3.03 -10.44 13.77
CA GLY A 71 -4.38 -10.24 13.25
C GLY A 71 -5.08 -11.55 12.88
N ALA A 72 -4.38 -12.44 12.17
CA ALA A 72 -4.86 -13.75 11.77
C ALA A 72 -5.12 -14.66 13.00
N ASN A 73 -4.23 -14.63 13.99
CA ASN A 73 -4.41 -15.38 15.24
C ASN A 73 -5.62 -14.92 16.06
N LEU A 74 -5.94 -13.62 16.04
CA LEU A 74 -7.16 -13.11 16.68
C LEU A 74 -8.40 -13.47 15.88
N PHE A 75 -8.34 -13.37 14.54
CA PHE A 75 -9.47 -13.64 13.67
C PHE A 75 -9.88 -15.12 13.68
N ARG A 76 -8.92 -16.04 13.78
CA ARG A 76 -9.18 -17.49 13.92
C ARG A 76 -9.79 -17.91 15.27
N LEU A 77 -10.05 -16.96 16.18
CA LEU A 77 -10.87 -17.24 17.37
C LEU A 77 -12.38 -17.21 17.06
N LEU A 78 -12.78 -16.78 15.86
CA LEU A 78 -14.15 -16.84 15.40
C LEU A 78 -14.51 -18.29 15.04
N PRO A 79 -15.53 -18.92 15.66
CA PRO A 79 -15.86 -20.32 15.44
C PRO A 79 -16.71 -20.51 14.16
N ILE A 80 -16.13 -20.20 12.99
CA ILE A 80 -16.85 -20.21 11.71
C ILE A 80 -16.68 -21.56 10.99
N GLY A 81 -15.53 -22.21 11.14
CA GLY A 81 -15.32 -23.55 10.57
C GLY A 81 -14.05 -24.20 11.06
N ASN A 82 -12.98 -24.14 10.27
CA ASN A 82 -11.67 -24.67 10.64
C ASN A 82 -10.63 -23.54 10.61
N GLY A 83 -9.55 -23.72 11.36
CA GLY A 83 -8.51 -22.68 11.50
C GLY A 83 -7.88 -22.25 10.18
N ALA A 84 -7.79 -23.15 9.17
CA ALA A 84 -7.30 -22.76 7.85
C ALA A 84 -8.27 -21.83 7.13
N TRP A 85 -9.56 -22.18 7.10
CA TRP A 85 -10.57 -21.35 6.48
C TRP A 85 -10.72 -20.00 7.17
N GLU A 86 -10.70 -19.94 8.50
CA GLU A 86 -10.80 -18.70 9.26
C GLU A 86 -9.65 -17.73 8.94
N VAL A 87 -8.41 -18.24 8.82
CA VAL A 87 -7.26 -17.42 8.41
C VAL A 87 -7.35 -17.00 6.93
N ASN A 88 -7.82 -17.87 6.03
CA ASN A 88 -8.08 -17.49 4.64
C ASN A 88 -9.16 -16.38 4.56
N LEU A 89 -10.20 -16.47 5.39
CA LEU A 89 -11.24 -15.44 5.50
C LEU A 89 -10.71 -14.12 6.08
N PHE A 90 -9.69 -14.15 6.95
CA PHE A 90 -9.04 -12.93 7.43
C PHE A 90 -8.42 -12.12 6.30
N SER A 91 -7.72 -12.76 5.35
CA SER A 91 -7.19 -12.10 4.16
C SER A 91 -8.30 -11.46 3.32
N GLY A 92 -9.43 -12.17 3.16
CA GLY A 92 -10.62 -11.65 2.48
C GLY A 92 -11.25 -10.45 3.19
N PHE A 93 -11.36 -10.53 4.52
CA PHE A 93 -11.91 -9.47 5.35
C PHE A 93 -11.06 -8.20 5.31
N ALA A 94 -9.74 -8.33 5.48
CA ALA A 94 -8.84 -7.20 5.37
C ALA A 94 -8.88 -6.57 3.98
N THR A 95 -8.89 -7.39 2.92
CA THR A 95 -8.99 -6.89 1.53
C THR A 95 -10.32 -6.18 1.28
N ALA A 96 -11.44 -6.74 1.75
CA ALA A 96 -12.75 -6.11 1.59
C ALA A 96 -12.82 -4.77 2.33
N LEU A 97 -12.24 -4.67 3.54
CA LEU A 97 -12.15 -3.39 4.27
C LEU A 97 -11.35 -2.36 3.46
N ALA A 98 -10.26 -2.77 2.83
CA ALA A 98 -9.48 -1.90 1.97
C ALA A 98 -10.30 -1.38 0.77
N VAL A 99 -11.09 -2.26 0.12
CA VAL A 99 -12.02 -1.87 -0.95
C VAL A 99 -13.08 -0.89 -0.45
N GLY A 100 -13.62 -1.11 0.75
CA GLY A 100 -14.55 -0.18 1.40
C GLY A 100 -13.94 1.21 1.60
N ILE A 101 -12.68 1.29 2.07
CA ILE A 101 -11.95 2.56 2.21
C ILE A 101 -11.71 3.23 0.85
N VAL A 102 -11.37 2.49 -0.19
CA VAL A 102 -11.27 3.04 -1.56
C VAL A 102 -12.61 3.63 -1.99
N GLY A 103 -13.72 2.91 -1.77
CA GLY A 103 -15.07 3.41 -2.05
C GLY A 103 -15.41 4.68 -1.27
N LEU A 104 -15.04 4.75 0.01
CA LEU A 104 -15.21 5.91 0.87
C LEU A 104 -14.46 7.14 0.32
N ILE A 105 -13.15 6.99 0.06
CA ILE A 105 -12.29 8.05 -0.44
C ILE A 105 -12.74 8.49 -1.83
N LEU A 106 -13.08 7.54 -2.71
CA LEU A 106 -13.52 7.82 -4.07
C LEU A 106 -14.85 8.56 -4.10
N CYS A 107 -15.88 8.10 -3.36
CA CYS A 107 -17.17 8.78 -3.29
C CYS A 107 -17.01 10.23 -2.81
N ASN A 108 -16.27 10.41 -1.72
CA ASN A 108 -16.03 11.74 -1.15
C ASN A 108 -15.21 12.64 -2.09
N SER A 109 -14.24 12.06 -2.81
CA SER A 109 -13.43 12.78 -3.81
C SER A 109 -14.23 13.19 -5.05
N LEU A 110 -15.15 12.34 -5.50
CA LEU A 110 -16.05 12.64 -6.62
C LEU A 110 -16.99 13.81 -6.28
N ARG A 111 -17.60 13.76 -5.09
CA ARG A 111 -18.46 14.85 -4.59
C ARG A 111 -17.67 16.15 -4.41
N TRP A 112 -16.42 16.03 -3.96
CA TRP A 112 -15.52 17.19 -3.83
C TRP A 112 -15.28 17.92 -5.15
N VAL A 113 -15.11 17.19 -6.24
CA VAL A 113 -14.92 17.79 -7.58
C VAL A 113 -16.23 18.15 -8.28
N GLY A 114 -17.36 18.06 -7.57
CA GLY A 114 -18.67 18.54 -8.03
C GLY A 114 -19.55 17.47 -8.69
N VAL A 115 -19.16 16.19 -8.64
CA VAL A 115 -20.01 15.11 -9.15
C VAL A 115 -21.23 14.94 -8.23
N ARG A 116 -22.42 14.86 -8.82
CA ARG A 116 -23.68 14.64 -8.10
C ARG A 116 -23.61 13.43 -7.16
N ASP A 117 -24.13 13.58 -5.94
CA ASP A 117 -24.06 12.58 -4.87
C ASP A 117 -24.42 11.16 -5.30
N ARG A 118 -25.56 10.95 -5.98
CA ARG A 118 -25.97 9.61 -6.42
C ARG A 118 -25.02 9.02 -7.46
N VAL A 119 -24.55 9.83 -8.40
CA VAL A 119 -23.57 9.40 -9.41
C VAL A 119 -22.25 9.05 -8.74
N ALA A 120 -21.80 9.85 -7.78
CA ALA A 120 -20.59 9.59 -7.01
C ALA A 120 -20.66 8.26 -6.23
N GLN A 121 -21.79 7.97 -5.58
CA GLN A 121 -22.00 6.69 -4.89
C GLN A 121 -21.96 5.51 -5.85
N ILE A 122 -22.70 5.59 -6.97
CA ILE A 122 -22.77 4.53 -7.98
C ILE A 122 -21.39 4.23 -8.55
N LEU A 123 -20.65 5.26 -8.96
CA LEU A 123 -19.30 5.12 -9.50
C LEU A 123 -18.35 4.55 -8.45
N ALA A 124 -18.41 5.03 -7.20
CA ALA A 124 -17.55 4.53 -6.14
C ALA A 124 -17.78 3.04 -5.84
N VAL A 125 -19.04 2.59 -5.83
CA VAL A 125 -19.38 1.18 -5.66
C VAL A 125 -18.95 0.35 -6.87
N GLY A 126 -19.19 0.83 -8.10
CA GLY A 126 -18.79 0.12 -9.32
C GLY A 126 -17.28 -0.06 -9.45
N TRP A 127 -16.53 1.01 -9.18
CA TRP A 127 -15.08 0.99 -9.18
C TRP A 127 -14.49 0.17 -8.01
N GLY A 128 -15.11 0.23 -6.83
CA GLY A 128 -14.78 -0.65 -5.71
C GLY A 128 -15.01 -2.13 -6.05
N ALA A 129 -16.11 -2.45 -6.73
CA ALA A 129 -16.38 -3.81 -7.21
C ALA A 129 -15.35 -4.26 -8.26
N ALA A 130 -15.03 -3.41 -9.23
CA ALA A 130 -14.00 -3.71 -10.22
C ALA A 130 -12.62 -3.93 -9.57
N LEU A 131 -12.27 -3.13 -8.54
CA LEU A 131 -11.05 -3.34 -7.76
C LEU A 131 -11.06 -4.71 -7.08
N ALA A 132 -12.16 -5.04 -6.41
CA ALA A 132 -12.32 -6.29 -5.69
C ALA A 132 -12.20 -7.50 -6.62
N PHE A 133 -12.65 -7.36 -7.86
CA PHE A 133 -12.58 -8.44 -8.86
C PHE A 133 -11.32 -8.40 -9.71
N SER A 134 -10.34 -7.54 -9.41
CA SER A 134 -9.04 -7.57 -10.08
C SER A 134 -8.19 -8.73 -9.56
N VAL A 135 -7.42 -9.39 -10.43
CA VAL A 135 -6.60 -10.57 -10.10
C VAL A 135 -5.69 -10.30 -8.89
N SER A 136 -4.97 -9.18 -8.88
CA SER A 136 -4.03 -8.84 -7.80
C SER A 136 -4.71 -8.64 -6.44
N MET A 137 -6.00 -8.30 -6.41
CA MET A 137 -6.79 -8.23 -5.18
C MET A 137 -7.41 -9.57 -4.85
N TRP A 138 -8.20 -10.11 -5.77
CA TRP A 138 -9.06 -11.25 -5.52
C TRP A 138 -8.25 -12.51 -5.22
N SER A 139 -7.21 -12.81 -6.01
CA SER A 139 -6.39 -14.00 -5.79
C SER A 139 -5.71 -14.02 -4.42
N GLN A 140 -5.42 -12.85 -3.84
CA GLN A 140 -4.81 -12.71 -2.52
C GLN A 140 -5.83 -12.60 -1.39
N ALA A 141 -7.08 -12.23 -1.70
CA ALA A 141 -8.18 -12.13 -0.76
C ALA A 141 -8.75 -13.50 -0.35
N VAL A 142 -8.43 -14.55 -1.11
CA VAL A 142 -9.04 -15.88 -0.99
C VAL A 142 -8.08 -16.94 -0.46
N ILE A 143 -6.85 -16.57 -0.10
CA ILE A 143 -5.83 -17.47 0.44
C ILE A 143 -5.17 -16.81 1.67
N ALA A 144 -4.51 -17.61 2.51
CA ALA A 144 -3.75 -17.15 3.66
C ALA A 144 -2.51 -16.39 3.18
N GLU A 145 -2.68 -15.09 2.98
CA GLU A 145 -1.65 -14.21 2.45
C GLU A 145 -1.66 -12.83 3.10
N VAL A 146 -0.49 -12.18 3.07
CA VAL A 146 -0.21 -10.93 3.79
C VAL A 146 -0.61 -9.68 3.00
N TYR A 147 -0.83 -9.82 1.70
CA TYR A 147 -1.06 -8.69 0.79
C TYR A 147 -2.41 -8.02 1.00
N GLY A 148 -3.46 -8.78 1.36
CA GLY A 148 -4.78 -8.22 1.66
C GLY A 148 -4.75 -7.21 2.82
N LEU A 149 -4.08 -7.59 3.91
CA LEU A 149 -3.83 -6.69 5.04
C LEU A 149 -2.88 -5.56 4.66
N HIS A 150 -1.90 -5.80 3.81
CA HIS A 150 -1.02 -4.73 3.32
C HIS A 150 -1.82 -3.64 2.62
N VAL A 151 -2.73 -4.00 1.70
CA VAL A 151 -3.59 -3.03 1.01
C VAL A 151 -4.43 -2.25 2.02
N LEU A 152 -5.00 -2.91 3.05
CA LEU A 152 -5.76 -2.22 4.10
C LEU A 152 -4.93 -1.15 4.80
N VAL A 153 -3.71 -1.49 5.24
CA VAL A 153 -2.84 -0.53 5.91
C VAL A 153 -2.41 0.60 4.97
N VAL A 154 -2.13 0.31 3.69
CA VAL A 154 -1.87 1.34 2.69
C VAL A 154 -3.10 2.24 2.53
N MET A 155 -4.32 1.71 2.50
CA MET A 155 -5.53 2.54 2.35
C MET A 155 -5.83 3.38 3.59
N LEU A 156 -5.48 2.92 4.81
CA LEU A 156 -5.53 3.73 6.02
C LEU A 156 -4.49 4.86 5.99
N TYR A 157 -3.28 4.58 5.48
CA TYR A 157 -2.27 5.59 5.24
C TYR A 157 -2.73 6.63 4.21
N ILE A 158 -3.31 6.19 3.10
CA ILE A 158 -3.86 7.06 2.06
C ILE A 158 -5.07 7.84 2.53
N TRP A 159 -5.93 7.28 3.39
CA TRP A 159 -6.99 8.01 4.06
C TRP A 159 -6.42 9.22 4.83
N VAL A 160 -5.37 9.01 5.63
CA VAL A 160 -4.75 10.10 6.41
C VAL A 160 -4.17 11.17 5.48
N LEU A 161 -3.45 10.78 4.42
CA LEU A 161 -2.93 11.73 3.45
C LEU A 161 -4.05 12.48 2.71
N TYR A 162 -5.14 11.78 2.36
CA TYR A 162 -6.31 12.39 1.75
C TYR A 162 -6.89 13.48 2.65
N ARG A 163 -7.13 13.17 3.94
CA ARG A 163 -7.58 14.17 4.91
C ARG A 163 -6.58 15.32 5.01
N TRP A 164 -5.29 15.05 5.08
CA TRP A 164 -4.27 16.08 5.23
C TRP A 164 -4.17 17.02 4.02
N VAL A 165 -4.38 16.51 2.80
CA VAL A 165 -4.47 17.36 1.60
C VAL A 165 -5.67 18.32 1.68
N ARG A 166 -6.79 17.87 2.28
CA ARG A 166 -8.00 18.69 2.47
C ARG A 166 -7.87 19.69 3.62
N GLU A 167 -7.25 19.27 4.72
CA GLU A 167 -6.91 20.10 5.89
C GLU A 167 -5.40 20.27 6.03
N PRO A 168 -4.76 21.07 5.17
CA PRO A 168 -3.30 21.20 5.22
C PRO A 168 -2.81 21.73 6.58
N GLN A 169 -3.61 22.53 7.28
CA GLN A 169 -3.33 23.04 8.63
C GLN A 169 -3.26 21.95 9.71
N TRP A 170 -3.81 20.75 9.48
CA TRP A 170 -3.76 19.63 10.42
C TRP A 170 -2.37 18.99 10.41
N THR A 171 -1.42 19.60 11.13
CA THR A 171 -0.01 19.13 11.17
C THR A 171 0.14 17.73 11.74
N ASN A 172 -0.78 17.28 12.61
CA ASN A 172 -0.82 15.91 13.11
C ASN A 172 -1.07 14.88 11.99
N GLY A 173 -1.51 15.30 10.80
CA GLY A 173 -1.54 14.45 9.61
C GLY A 173 -0.18 13.82 9.31
N LEU A 174 0.92 14.53 9.55
CA LEU A 174 2.29 13.99 9.42
C LEU A 174 2.54 12.83 10.40
N ALA A 175 2.12 12.99 11.66
CA ALA A 175 2.28 11.97 12.70
C ALA A 175 1.47 10.70 12.41
N TRP A 176 0.20 10.86 12.01
CA TRP A 176 -0.64 9.73 11.60
C TRP A 176 -0.13 9.05 10.34
N SER A 177 0.42 9.82 9.39
CA SER A 177 1.07 9.27 8.19
C SER A 177 2.28 8.42 8.59
N ALA A 178 3.12 8.91 9.51
CA ALA A 178 4.26 8.19 10.03
C ALA A 178 3.85 6.92 10.79
N PHE A 179 2.77 6.97 11.58
CA PHE A 179 2.21 5.82 12.28
C PHE A 179 1.76 4.72 11.31
N PHE A 180 0.89 5.02 10.33
CA PHE A 180 0.43 4.00 9.39
C PHE A 180 1.54 3.52 8.45
N PHE A 181 2.52 4.38 8.14
CA PHE A 181 3.73 3.96 7.43
C PHE A 181 4.52 2.92 8.24
N ALA A 182 4.82 3.20 9.50
CA ALA A 182 5.51 2.28 10.40
C ALA A 182 4.70 0.98 10.63
N LEU A 183 3.38 1.10 10.80
CA LEU A 183 2.48 -0.05 10.91
C LEU A 183 2.53 -0.91 9.64
N GLY A 184 2.53 -0.27 8.46
CA GLY A 184 2.68 -0.95 7.17
C GLY A 184 4.01 -1.70 7.06
N MET A 185 5.09 -1.11 7.56
CA MET A 185 6.41 -1.76 7.64
C MET A 185 6.41 -3.01 8.53
N SER A 186 5.55 -3.08 9.56
CA SER A 186 5.36 -4.29 10.38
C SER A 186 4.50 -5.37 9.72
N ASN A 187 3.88 -5.07 8.58
CA ASN A 187 3.24 -6.05 7.72
C ASN A 187 4.15 -6.42 6.55
N HIS A 188 4.48 -5.46 5.68
CA HIS A 188 5.31 -5.72 4.50
C HIS A 188 6.15 -4.48 4.14
N HIS A 189 7.42 -4.70 3.77
CA HIS A 189 8.38 -3.63 3.45
C HIS A 189 8.09 -2.88 2.15
N LEU A 190 7.04 -3.25 1.41
CA LEU A 190 6.61 -2.53 0.20
C LEU A 190 6.16 -1.11 0.53
N MET A 191 5.85 -0.86 1.81
CA MET A 191 5.55 0.47 2.32
C MET A 191 6.67 1.47 2.01
N ILE A 192 7.95 1.05 1.92
CA ILE A 192 9.09 1.91 1.57
C ILE A 192 8.84 2.67 0.25
N ALA A 193 8.20 2.03 -0.73
CA ALA A 193 7.90 2.66 -2.01
C ALA A 193 7.02 3.91 -1.89
N LEU A 194 6.22 4.01 -0.81
CA LEU A 194 5.30 5.10 -0.57
C LEU A 194 5.88 6.19 0.36
N ALA A 195 7.11 6.03 0.85
CA ALA A 195 7.77 7.02 1.72
C ALA A 195 7.80 8.45 1.16
N PRO A 196 7.87 8.68 -0.16
CA PRO A 196 7.83 10.04 -0.73
C PRO A 196 6.47 10.75 -0.63
N LEU A 197 5.36 10.06 -0.39
CA LEU A 197 4.01 10.66 -0.45
C LEU A 197 3.75 11.79 0.59
N PRO A 198 4.17 11.71 1.86
CA PRO A 198 3.99 12.80 2.82
C PRO A 198 4.82 14.03 2.44
N LEU A 199 5.99 13.81 1.82
CA LEU A 199 6.82 14.90 1.29
C LEU A 199 6.11 15.62 0.14
N LEU A 200 5.45 14.87 -0.74
CA LEU A 200 4.65 15.46 -1.82
C LEU A 200 3.49 16.31 -1.25
N VAL A 201 2.82 15.85 -0.18
CA VAL A 201 1.79 16.66 0.50
C VAL A 201 2.39 17.95 1.08
N LEU A 202 3.56 17.89 1.73
CA LEU A 202 4.26 19.08 2.23
C LEU A 202 4.59 20.06 1.10
N VAL A 203 5.17 19.57 0.00
CA VAL A 203 5.54 20.41 -1.16
C VAL A 203 4.32 21.06 -1.80
N LEU A 204 3.23 20.31 -1.98
CA LEU A 204 2.04 20.81 -2.67
C LEU A 204 1.16 21.70 -1.80
N ARG A 205 1.12 21.50 -0.48
CA ARG A 205 0.10 22.08 0.40
C ARG A 205 0.63 22.81 1.63
N ARG A 206 1.88 22.56 2.06
CA ARG A 206 2.46 23.05 3.32
C ARG A 206 3.94 23.39 3.22
N MET A 207 4.31 24.19 2.21
CA MET A 207 5.69 24.67 2.03
C MET A 207 6.23 25.43 3.26
N ASP A 208 5.34 26.09 4.00
CA ASP A 208 5.64 26.77 5.28
C ASP A 208 6.15 25.80 6.37
N PHE A 209 5.70 24.55 6.33
CA PHE A 209 6.04 23.50 7.30
C PHE A 209 7.02 22.46 6.73
N LEU A 210 7.40 22.55 5.44
CA LEU A 210 8.22 21.54 4.76
C LEU A 210 9.53 21.24 5.49
N ALA A 211 10.31 22.26 5.84
CA ALA A 211 11.63 22.07 6.46
C ALA A 211 11.53 21.47 7.87
N GLU A 212 10.57 21.93 8.68
CA GLU A 212 10.35 21.41 10.03
C GLU A 212 9.75 19.98 9.99
N GLY A 213 8.86 19.70 9.04
CA GLY A 213 8.33 18.36 8.80
C GLY A 213 9.40 17.37 8.32
N LEU A 214 10.28 17.80 7.40
CA LEU A 214 11.46 17.02 6.97
C LEU A 214 12.39 16.72 8.15
N LEU A 215 12.62 17.70 9.03
CA LEU A 215 13.43 17.50 10.23
C LEU A 215 12.84 16.39 11.10
N TYR A 216 11.52 16.40 11.36
CA TYR A 216 10.86 15.37 12.16
C TYR A 216 10.89 13.98 11.53
N LEU A 217 10.65 13.88 10.22
CA LEU A 217 10.75 12.60 9.51
C LEU A 217 12.19 12.07 9.52
N SER A 218 13.19 12.94 9.32
CA SER A 218 14.61 12.57 9.38
C SER A 218 15.02 12.11 10.78
N CYS A 219 14.55 12.76 11.84
CA CYS A 219 14.78 12.30 13.22
C CYS A 219 14.22 10.90 13.45
N ALA A 220 12.98 10.64 13.01
CA ALA A 220 12.37 9.32 13.14
C ALA A 220 13.15 8.27 12.33
N ALA A 221 13.48 8.56 11.08
CA ALA A 221 14.26 7.67 10.22
C ALA A 221 15.66 7.39 10.79
N ALA A 222 16.32 8.39 11.36
CA ALA A 222 17.64 8.24 11.97
C ALA A 222 17.61 7.32 13.20
N LEU A 223 16.59 7.45 14.06
CA LEU A 223 16.44 6.57 15.22
C LEU A 223 16.14 5.13 14.82
N VAL A 224 15.26 4.92 13.84
CA VAL A 224 14.96 3.58 13.30
C VAL A 224 16.20 2.97 12.66
N TYR A 225 16.91 3.72 11.82
CA TYR A 225 18.11 3.21 11.15
C TYR A 225 19.25 2.95 12.14
N TRP A 226 19.42 3.78 13.16
CA TRP A 226 20.37 3.55 14.25
C TRP A 226 20.06 2.26 15.01
N GLY A 227 18.79 2.05 15.39
CA GLY A 227 18.36 0.79 16.00
C GLY A 227 18.62 -0.41 15.09
N PHE A 228 18.31 -0.30 13.80
CA PHE A 228 18.59 -1.32 12.79
C PHE A 228 20.10 -1.62 12.65
N GLY A 229 20.95 -0.59 12.62
CA GLY A 229 22.41 -0.74 12.57
C GLY A 229 22.99 -1.35 13.85
N TYR A 230 22.38 -1.08 15.01
CA TYR A 230 22.79 -1.70 16.27
C TYR A 230 22.47 -3.20 16.29
N ILE A 231 21.28 -3.58 15.82
CA ILE A 231 20.87 -4.99 15.79
C ILE A 231 21.58 -5.80 14.71
N SER A 232 22.04 -5.17 13.62
CA SER A 232 22.63 -5.88 12.49
C SER A 232 23.93 -6.60 12.81
N GLY A 233 24.76 -6.04 13.70
CA GLY A 233 26.14 -6.50 13.89
C GLY A 233 27.04 -6.29 12.67
N GLU A 234 26.52 -5.72 11.58
CA GLU A 234 27.25 -5.44 10.34
C GLU A 234 27.95 -4.08 10.47
N GLN A 235 29.29 -4.07 10.48
CA GLN A 235 30.09 -2.86 10.67
C GLN A 235 29.77 -1.73 9.65
N PRO A 236 29.61 -2.00 8.34
CA PRO A 236 29.25 -0.95 7.38
C PRO A 236 27.87 -0.33 7.67
N THR A 237 26.88 -1.17 8.00
CA THR A 237 25.51 -0.76 8.33
C THR A 237 25.50 0.08 9.61
N TRP A 238 26.25 -0.33 10.64
CA TRP A 238 26.43 0.46 11.87
C TRP A 238 27.04 1.83 11.57
N HIS A 239 28.16 1.88 10.85
CA HIS A 239 28.82 3.14 10.50
C HIS A 239 27.91 4.08 9.70
N ALA A 240 27.16 3.55 8.73
CA ALA A 240 26.21 4.32 7.95
C ALA A 240 25.11 4.92 8.84
N SER A 241 24.55 4.12 9.75
CA SER A 241 23.47 4.55 10.65
C SER A 241 23.92 5.63 11.65
N VAL A 242 25.11 5.50 12.24
CA VAL A 242 25.68 6.47 13.18
C VAL A 242 25.99 7.79 12.48
N ARG A 243 26.58 7.75 11.28
CA ARG A 243 26.85 8.96 10.48
C ARG A 243 25.56 9.66 10.09
N PHE A 244 24.54 8.91 9.68
CA PHE A 244 23.23 9.48 9.38
C PHE A 244 22.60 10.15 10.60
N LEU A 245 22.68 9.51 11.78
CA LEU A 245 22.23 10.09 13.04
C LEU A 245 22.96 11.40 13.38
N TYR A 246 24.28 11.47 13.19
CA TYR A 246 25.05 12.70 13.38
C TYR A 246 24.65 13.81 12.40
N CYS A 247 24.47 13.49 11.12
CA CYS A 247 24.02 14.47 10.12
C CYS A 247 22.66 15.06 10.49
N VAL A 248 21.71 14.22 10.90
CA VAL A 248 20.39 14.69 11.35
C VAL A 248 20.51 15.51 12.63
N GLY A 249 21.32 15.08 13.61
CA GLY A 249 21.58 15.82 14.84
C GLY A 249 22.18 17.21 14.58
N ILE A 250 23.16 17.32 13.70
CA ILE A 250 23.73 18.61 13.26
C ILE A 250 22.63 19.46 12.58
N GLY A 251 21.79 18.86 11.74
CA GLY A 251 20.65 19.54 11.13
C GLY A 251 19.68 20.14 12.16
N VAL A 252 19.39 19.41 13.24
CA VAL A 252 18.58 19.91 14.37
C VAL A 252 19.29 21.07 15.08
N LEU A 253 20.59 20.95 15.35
CA LEU A 253 21.36 22.02 16.00
C LEU A 253 21.41 23.30 15.15
N ILE A 254 21.66 23.18 13.84
CA ILE A 254 21.61 24.29 12.90
C ILE A 254 20.22 24.92 12.89
N TRP A 255 19.16 24.11 12.85
CA TRP A 255 17.80 24.61 12.92
C TRP A 255 17.56 25.44 14.19
N LEU A 256 17.95 24.91 15.36
CA LEU A 256 17.78 25.60 16.64
C LEU A 256 18.63 26.88 16.70
N ALA A 257 19.84 26.89 16.14
CA ALA A 257 20.68 28.09 16.08
C ALA A 257 20.06 29.20 15.20
N VAL A 258 19.51 28.83 14.03
CA VAL A 258 18.96 29.78 13.06
C VAL A 258 17.55 30.23 13.42
N LYS A 259 16.65 29.30 13.77
CA LYS A 259 15.22 29.57 13.99
C LYS A 259 14.87 29.85 15.45
N ARG A 260 15.72 29.42 16.40
CA ARG A 260 15.54 29.57 17.86
C ARG A 260 14.25 28.99 18.45
N LYS A 261 13.42 28.31 17.65
CA LYS A 261 12.19 27.64 18.07
C LYS A 261 11.80 26.50 17.10
N LEU A 262 11.04 25.55 17.63
CA LEU A 262 10.31 24.53 16.87
C LEU A 262 8.82 24.88 16.96
N THR A 263 8.23 25.37 15.87
CA THR A 263 6.86 25.89 15.86
C THR A 263 5.83 24.79 16.13
N HIS A 264 6.12 23.58 15.67
CA HIS A 264 5.25 22.41 15.73
C HIS A 264 5.90 21.24 16.50
N TRP A 265 6.66 21.51 17.56
CA TRP A 265 7.38 20.49 18.35
C TRP A 265 6.49 19.33 18.83
N ARG A 266 5.23 19.60 19.18
CA ARG A 266 4.24 18.57 19.55
C ARG A 266 4.00 17.58 18.40
N THR A 267 3.94 18.07 17.16
CA THR A 267 3.84 17.21 15.98
C THR A 267 5.10 16.35 15.84
N GLY A 268 6.29 16.91 16.08
CA GLY A 268 7.54 16.15 16.09
C GLY A 268 7.54 14.99 17.08
N LEU A 269 7.12 15.23 18.33
CA LEU A 269 6.98 14.16 19.32
C LEU A 269 5.95 13.10 18.91
N LEU A 270 4.83 13.53 18.33
CA LEU A 270 3.81 12.60 17.83
C LEU A 270 4.30 11.79 16.63
N VAL A 271 5.19 12.31 15.78
CA VAL A 271 5.84 11.55 14.71
C VAL A 271 6.71 10.45 15.31
N LEU A 272 7.55 10.76 16.30
CA LEU A 272 8.39 9.77 16.98
C LEU A 272 7.56 8.69 17.67
N LEU A 273 6.53 9.10 18.42
CA LEU A 273 5.60 8.18 19.07
C LEU A 273 4.83 7.34 18.04
N GLY A 274 4.36 7.95 16.95
CA GLY A 274 3.67 7.26 15.87
C GLY A 274 4.53 6.18 15.23
N VAL A 275 5.80 6.46 14.95
CA VAL A 275 6.73 5.45 14.42
C VAL A 275 6.99 4.34 15.42
N LEU A 276 7.21 4.67 16.69
CA LEU A 276 7.40 3.68 17.75
C LEU A 276 6.19 2.74 17.89
N LEU A 277 4.98 3.31 17.96
CA LEU A 277 3.75 2.53 18.07
C LEU A 277 3.47 1.71 16.80
N GLY A 278 3.74 2.26 15.62
CA GLY A 278 3.57 1.54 14.36
C GLY A 278 4.53 0.36 14.21
N LEU A 279 5.76 0.47 14.72
CA LEU A 279 6.73 -0.63 14.72
C LEU A 279 6.57 -1.60 15.89
N SER A 280 5.74 -1.27 16.90
CA SER A 280 5.54 -2.11 18.07
C SER A 280 5.13 -3.57 17.80
N PRO A 281 4.42 -3.93 16.70
CA PRO A 281 4.13 -5.32 16.40
C PRO A 281 5.41 -6.17 16.26
N TYR A 282 6.56 -5.62 15.88
CA TYR A 282 7.81 -6.39 15.82
C TYR A 282 8.23 -6.99 17.18
N ALA A 283 7.77 -6.44 18.31
CA ALA A 283 8.03 -7.02 19.64
C ALA A 283 7.42 -8.43 19.81
N TYR A 284 6.42 -8.77 19.00
CA TYR A 284 5.84 -10.10 18.93
C TYR A 284 6.86 -11.19 18.61
N MET A 285 7.73 -10.95 17.62
CA MET A 285 8.58 -11.99 17.04
C MET A 285 9.51 -12.66 18.07
N PRO A 286 10.28 -11.93 18.90
CA PRO A 286 11.11 -12.57 19.92
C PRO A 286 10.27 -13.28 20.99
N LEU A 287 9.10 -12.75 21.36
CA LEU A 287 8.22 -13.36 22.36
C LEU A 287 7.63 -14.68 21.85
N ALA A 288 7.11 -14.67 20.62
CA ALA A 288 6.60 -15.86 19.94
C ALA A 288 7.70 -16.90 19.76
N SER A 289 8.87 -16.49 19.27
CA SER A 289 9.99 -17.40 19.01
C SER A 289 10.50 -18.12 20.27
N GLN A 290 10.44 -17.47 21.45
CA GLN A 290 10.84 -18.06 22.74
C GLN A 290 9.97 -19.26 23.17
N THR A 291 8.72 -19.34 22.70
CA THR A 291 7.85 -20.50 23.01
C THR A 291 8.16 -21.71 22.13
N ASN A 292 9.18 -21.61 21.26
CA ASN A 292 9.56 -22.61 20.26
C ASN A 292 8.37 -23.16 19.45
N PRO A 293 7.59 -22.30 18.79
CA PRO A 293 6.40 -22.71 18.04
C PRO A 293 6.79 -23.59 16.83
N PRO A 294 5.87 -24.42 16.32
CA PRO A 294 6.13 -25.29 15.17
C PRO A 294 6.60 -24.53 13.92
N MET A 295 6.14 -23.29 13.74
CA MET A 295 6.67 -22.36 12.74
C MET A 295 7.48 -21.26 13.41
N ASN A 296 8.80 -21.31 13.28
CA ASN A 296 9.73 -20.39 13.94
C ASN A 296 10.93 -20.05 13.05
N TRP A 297 10.68 -19.44 11.88
CA TRP A 297 11.75 -19.07 10.97
C TRP A 297 12.70 -18.03 11.57
N GLY A 298 14.00 -18.25 11.33
CA GLY A 298 15.07 -17.38 11.80
C GLY A 298 15.37 -17.46 13.30
N PHE A 299 14.57 -18.15 14.13
CA PHE A 299 14.74 -18.16 15.59
C PHE A 299 14.88 -16.75 16.17
N ALA A 300 13.85 -15.93 15.91
CA ALA A 300 13.79 -14.49 16.24
C ALA A 300 13.87 -14.16 17.74
N SER A 301 13.98 -15.14 18.63
CA SER A 301 14.29 -14.95 20.05
C SER A 301 15.74 -14.49 20.28
N THR A 302 16.64 -14.76 19.34
CA THR A 302 18.03 -14.26 19.35
C THR A 302 18.13 -12.93 18.60
N LYS A 303 19.15 -12.12 18.93
CA LYS A 303 19.41 -10.84 18.25
C LYS A 303 19.65 -11.07 16.75
N GLU A 304 20.46 -12.06 16.44
CA GLU A 304 20.84 -12.45 15.08
C GLU A 304 19.62 -12.92 14.31
N GLY A 305 18.84 -13.83 14.89
CA GLY A 305 17.62 -14.35 14.28
C GLY A 305 16.58 -13.26 13.97
N PHE A 306 16.38 -12.34 14.93
CA PHE A 306 15.48 -11.20 14.75
C PHE A 306 15.96 -10.28 13.61
N PHE A 307 17.25 -9.98 13.58
CA PHE A 307 17.84 -9.20 12.49
C PHE A 307 17.71 -9.93 11.15
N TYR A 308 17.98 -11.22 11.06
CA TYR A 308 17.86 -12.00 9.83
C TYR A 308 16.46 -11.92 9.23
N SER A 309 15.43 -12.01 10.08
CA SER A 309 14.03 -11.88 9.64
C SER A 309 13.68 -10.47 9.18
N ILE A 310 14.03 -9.42 9.92
CA ILE A 310 13.74 -8.04 9.48
C ILE A 310 14.56 -7.67 8.23
N ASN A 311 15.83 -8.08 8.19
CA ASN A 311 16.74 -7.74 7.11
C ASN A 311 16.43 -8.49 5.81
N ARG A 312 15.65 -9.58 5.87
CA ARG A 312 15.42 -10.49 4.73
C ARG A 312 16.74 -11.10 4.24
N SER A 313 17.61 -11.49 5.16
CA SER A 313 18.99 -11.93 4.86
C SER A 313 19.08 -13.17 3.96
N GLN A 314 17.99 -13.94 3.82
CA GLN A 314 17.88 -15.13 2.98
C GLN A 314 17.60 -14.80 1.51
N TYR A 315 17.15 -13.58 1.21
CA TYR A 315 16.78 -13.14 -0.12
C TYR A 315 17.85 -12.25 -0.73
N SER A 316 17.90 -12.22 -2.06
CA SER A 316 18.65 -11.18 -2.76
C SER A 316 18.03 -9.82 -2.48
N GLY A 317 18.86 -8.78 -2.35
CA GLY A 317 18.37 -7.43 -2.06
C GLY A 317 17.89 -7.22 -0.62
N LYS A 318 18.56 -7.84 0.37
CA LYS A 318 18.35 -7.60 1.80
C LYS A 318 18.37 -6.10 2.15
N LEU A 319 17.62 -5.72 3.21
CA LEU A 319 17.37 -4.33 3.57
C LEU A 319 18.65 -3.55 3.87
N SER A 320 19.64 -4.17 4.52
CA SER A 320 20.92 -3.54 4.82
C SER A 320 21.70 -3.17 3.56
N ASP A 321 21.70 -4.02 2.53
CA ASP A 321 22.33 -3.71 1.25
C ASP A 321 21.63 -2.55 0.54
N GLN A 322 20.29 -2.51 0.58
CA GLN A 322 19.52 -1.41 0.00
C GLN A 322 19.82 -0.08 0.71
N LEU A 323 19.86 -0.08 2.04
CA LEU A 323 20.22 1.08 2.86
C LEU A 323 21.67 1.51 2.61
N LEU A 324 22.61 0.57 2.48
CA LEU A 324 24.00 0.86 2.15
C LEU A 324 24.15 1.45 0.76
N LYS A 325 23.46 0.93 -0.26
CA LYS A 325 23.49 1.47 -1.63
C LYS A 325 22.88 2.87 -1.75
N THR A 326 22.00 3.24 -0.82
CA THR A 326 21.30 4.53 -0.80
C THR A 326 21.89 5.47 0.26
N VAL A 327 21.42 5.39 1.50
CA VAL A 327 21.85 6.23 2.62
C VAL A 327 23.34 6.03 2.92
N GLY A 328 23.81 4.78 2.97
CA GLY A 328 25.22 4.46 3.23
C GLY A 328 26.17 5.09 2.22
N LYS A 329 25.74 5.23 0.96
CA LYS A 329 26.54 5.84 -0.11
C LYS A 329 26.75 7.32 0.15
N VAL A 330 25.68 8.02 0.54
CA VAL A 330 25.76 9.44 0.93
C VAL A 330 26.57 9.59 2.23
N MET A 331 26.50 8.62 3.13
CA MET A 331 27.25 8.61 4.40
C MET A 331 28.71 8.13 4.24
N GLY A 332 29.15 7.76 3.03
CA GLY A 332 30.52 7.26 2.78
C GLY A 332 30.84 5.95 3.51
N ALA A 333 29.85 5.12 3.77
CA ALA A 333 29.96 3.88 4.54
C ALA A 333 29.69 2.61 3.71
N THR A 334 29.33 2.76 2.43
CA THR A 334 29.13 1.63 1.50
C THR A 334 30.46 0.99 1.13
N PRO A 335 30.64 -0.33 1.35
CA PRO A 335 31.76 -1.08 0.82
C PRO A 335 31.81 -0.99 -0.72
N PRO A 336 32.99 -0.81 -1.35
CA PRO A 336 33.12 -0.74 -2.80
C PRO A 336 32.52 -1.95 -3.53
N GLU A 337 32.58 -3.14 -2.92
CA GLU A 337 32.07 -4.40 -3.47
C GLU A 337 30.56 -4.36 -3.67
N LEU A 338 29.81 -3.68 -2.78
CA LEU A 338 28.37 -3.49 -2.92
C LEU A 338 27.98 -2.49 -4.01
N LEU A 339 28.92 -1.65 -4.45
CA LEU A 339 28.73 -0.70 -5.55
C LEU A 339 29.10 -1.31 -6.91
N ALA A 340 29.87 -2.40 -6.91
CA ALA A 340 30.19 -3.12 -8.12
C ALA A 340 28.91 -3.79 -8.69
N PRO A 341 28.71 -3.76 -10.02
CA PRO A 341 27.64 -4.54 -10.64
C PRO A 341 27.86 -6.03 -10.34
N PRO A 342 26.80 -6.80 -10.06
CA PRO A 342 26.92 -8.23 -9.82
C PRO A 342 27.54 -8.90 -11.04
N THR A 343 28.54 -9.76 -10.83
CA THR A 343 29.15 -10.54 -11.91
C THR A 343 28.15 -11.60 -12.37
N PRO A 344 27.64 -11.54 -13.62
CA PRO A 344 26.72 -12.55 -14.10
C PRO A 344 27.44 -13.91 -14.23
N PRO A 345 26.73 -15.04 -14.03
CA PRO A 345 27.26 -16.36 -14.33
C PRO A 345 27.87 -16.41 -15.75
N PRO A 346 28.98 -17.13 -15.98
CA PRO A 346 29.58 -17.24 -17.30
C PRO A 346 28.55 -17.70 -18.35
N GLY A 347 28.44 -16.96 -19.46
CA GLY A 347 27.49 -17.25 -20.54
C GLY A 347 26.06 -16.74 -20.34
N SER A 348 25.75 -16.12 -19.19
CA SER A 348 24.44 -15.46 -19.02
C SER A 348 24.44 -14.06 -19.66
N PRO A 349 23.30 -13.64 -20.27
CA PRO A 349 23.18 -12.30 -20.80
C PRO A 349 23.33 -11.26 -19.69
N PRO A 350 23.81 -10.05 -19.99
CA PRO A 350 23.91 -8.98 -19.00
C PRO A 350 22.52 -8.68 -18.43
N PRO A 351 22.43 -8.33 -17.13
CA PRO A 351 21.15 -7.98 -16.52
C PRO A 351 20.55 -6.74 -17.22
N PRO A 352 19.22 -6.69 -17.38
CA PRO A 352 18.56 -5.58 -18.04
C PRO A 352 18.79 -4.27 -17.27
N SER A 353 18.94 -3.17 -18.00
CA SER A 353 19.06 -1.86 -17.37
C SER A 353 17.74 -1.44 -16.71
N PHE A 354 17.79 -0.53 -15.72
CA PHE A 354 16.57 0.01 -15.09
C PHE A 354 15.56 0.54 -16.13
N ARG A 355 16.03 1.22 -17.17
CA ARG A 355 15.17 1.75 -18.25
C ARG A 355 14.51 0.63 -19.05
N GLU A 356 15.24 -0.44 -19.31
CA GLU A 356 14.74 -1.62 -20.02
C GLU A 356 13.71 -2.37 -19.20
N THR A 357 14.00 -2.64 -17.92
CA THR A 357 13.06 -3.24 -16.98
C THR A 357 11.80 -2.40 -16.87
N LEU A 358 11.94 -1.09 -16.62
CA LEU A 358 10.82 -0.17 -16.53
C LEU A 358 9.98 -0.20 -17.81
N GLY A 359 10.62 -0.15 -18.99
CA GLY A 359 9.92 -0.18 -20.27
C GLY A 359 9.13 -1.47 -20.49
N LYS A 360 9.79 -2.63 -20.34
CA LYS A 360 9.16 -3.95 -20.57
C LYS A 360 8.06 -4.25 -19.55
N PHE A 361 8.34 -4.04 -18.27
CA PHE A 361 7.35 -4.25 -17.21
C PHE A 361 6.16 -3.29 -17.35
N SER A 362 6.38 -2.02 -17.68
CA SER A 362 5.28 -1.07 -17.89
C SER A 362 4.31 -1.53 -18.99
N GLN A 363 4.84 -2.08 -20.08
CA GLN A 363 4.01 -2.61 -21.16
C GLN A 363 3.16 -3.80 -20.70
N LEU A 364 3.77 -4.74 -19.97
CA LEU A 364 3.06 -5.87 -19.38
C LEU A 364 2.00 -5.39 -18.38
N TYR A 365 2.36 -4.50 -17.47
CA TYR A 365 1.48 -3.97 -16.44
C TYR A 365 0.25 -3.28 -17.04
N TRP A 366 0.42 -2.44 -18.07
CA TRP A 366 -0.71 -1.84 -18.76
C TRP A 366 -1.62 -2.85 -19.44
N ARG A 367 -1.07 -3.90 -20.08
CA ARG A 367 -1.88 -5.00 -20.63
C ARG A 367 -2.70 -5.69 -19.55
N LYS A 368 -2.10 -5.91 -18.36
CA LYS A 368 -2.78 -6.52 -17.22
C LYS A 368 -3.82 -5.59 -16.59
N ILE A 369 -3.60 -4.28 -16.53
CA ILE A 369 -4.63 -3.29 -16.16
C ILE A 369 -5.81 -3.36 -17.12
N VAL A 370 -5.57 -3.37 -18.43
CA VAL A 370 -6.63 -3.50 -19.43
C VAL A 370 -7.38 -4.81 -19.29
N SER A 371 -6.67 -5.93 -19.08
CA SER A 371 -7.32 -7.23 -18.83
C SER A 371 -8.14 -7.22 -17.54
N ASN A 372 -7.72 -6.50 -16.51
CA ASN A 372 -8.44 -6.47 -15.23
C ASN A 372 -9.66 -5.55 -15.27
N PHE A 373 -9.58 -4.40 -15.93
CA PHE A 373 -10.53 -3.30 -15.78
C PHE A 373 -11.21 -2.84 -17.08
N SER A 374 -10.88 -3.45 -18.22
CA SER A 374 -11.26 -3.06 -19.59
C SER A 374 -10.45 -1.89 -20.17
N PRO A 375 -10.38 -1.75 -21.52
CA PRO A 375 -9.75 -0.57 -22.15
C PRO A 375 -10.38 0.77 -21.75
N ILE A 376 -11.69 0.78 -21.44
CA ILE A 376 -12.42 1.99 -21.06
C ILE A 376 -11.89 2.56 -19.73
N ALA A 377 -11.39 1.71 -18.84
CA ALA A 377 -10.81 2.15 -17.57
C ALA A 377 -9.56 3.04 -17.76
N VAL A 378 -8.76 2.75 -18.79
CA VAL A 378 -7.59 3.58 -19.14
C VAL A 378 -8.04 4.94 -19.65
N LEU A 379 -9.10 5.00 -20.46
CA LEU A 379 -9.68 6.28 -20.90
C LEU A 379 -10.21 7.11 -19.72
N ALA A 380 -10.77 6.46 -18.71
CA ALA A 380 -11.19 7.13 -17.49
C ALA A 380 -10.00 7.74 -16.72
N LEU A 381 -8.86 7.04 -16.63
CA LEU A 381 -7.64 7.61 -16.07
C LEU A 381 -7.13 8.80 -16.90
N VAL A 382 -7.10 8.69 -18.23
CA VAL A 382 -6.70 9.79 -19.13
C VAL A 382 -7.60 11.01 -18.93
N ALA A 383 -8.90 10.81 -18.73
CA ALA A 383 -9.82 11.89 -18.44
C ALA A 383 -9.48 12.63 -17.13
N ALA A 384 -9.06 11.92 -16.08
CA ALA A 384 -8.64 12.54 -14.82
C ALA A 384 -7.46 13.52 -15.04
N VAL A 385 -6.51 13.14 -15.90
CA VAL A 385 -5.36 13.98 -16.27
C VAL A 385 -5.82 15.16 -17.15
N ALA A 386 -6.66 14.91 -18.15
CA ALA A 386 -7.15 15.92 -19.08
C ALA A 386 -7.93 17.05 -18.37
N PHE A 387 -8.69 16.71 -17.32
CA PHE A 387 -9.46 17.68 -16.54
C PHE A 387 -8.67 18.28 -15.36
N LEU A 388 -7.43 17.85 -15.11
CA LEU A 388 -6.65 18.29 -13.95
C LEU A 388 -6.54 19.81 -13.88
N GLY A 389 -6.31 20.48 -15.01
CA GLY A 389 -6.17 21.95 -15.08
C GLY A 389 -7.42 22.73 -14.65
N ALA A 390 -8.60 22.13 -14.78
CA ALA A 390 -9.88 22.76 -14.46
C ALA A 390 -10.27 22.65 -12.96
N LEU A 391 -9.56 21.83 -12.19
CA LEU A 391 -9.90 21.57 -10.78
C LEU A 391 -9.29 22.61 -9.85
N ALA A 392 -9.96 22.84 -8.71
CA ALA A 392 -9.43 23.69 -7.65
C ALA A 392 -8.08 23.15 -7.12
N PRO A 393 -7.13 24.02 -6.70
CA PRO A 393 -5.80 23.58 -6.28
C PRO A 393 -5.77 22.42 -5.27
N PRO A 394 -6.61 22.39 -4.22
CA PRO A 394 -6.63 21.28 -3.28
C PRO A 394 -6.99 19.92 -3.93
N ALA A 395 -7.98 19.90 -4.83
CA ALA A 395 -8.39 18.69 -5.54
C ALA A 395 -7.33 18.22 -6.54
N ARG A 396 -6.64 19.17 -7.20
CA ARG A 396 -5.49 18.86 -8.07
C ARG A 396 -4.38 18.18 -7.29
N SER A 397 -4.03 18.69 -6.12
CA SER A 397 -3.00 18.09 -5.27
C SER A 397 -3.36 16.67 -4.82
N TRP A 398 -4.63 16.40 -4.57
CA TRP A 398 -5.07 15.03 -4.27
C TRP A 398 -4.85 14.07 -5.44
N ILE A 399 -5.25 14.46 -6.66
CA ILE A 399 -5.00 13.64 -7.85
C ILE A 399 -3.51 13.45 -8.09
N GLN A 400 -2.68 14.47 -7.86
CA GLN A 400 -1.23 14.37 -7.96
C GLN A 400 -0.64 13.38 -6.95
N VAL A 401 -1.11 13.39 -5.69
CA VAL A 401 -0.68 12.42 -4.66
C VAL A 401 -1.10 10.99 -5.05
N ALA A 402 -2.35 10.78 -5.47
CA ALA A 402 -2.82 9.47 -5.91
C ALA A 402 -2.06 8.98 -7.16
N ALA A 403 -1.84 9.85 -8.15
CA ALA A 403 -1.08 9.54 -9.36
C ALA A 403 0.38 9.21 -9.07
N PHE A 404 1.02 9.96 -8.17
CA PHE A 404 2.39 9.65 -7.77
C PHE A 404 2.46 8.32 -7.00
N GLY A 405 1.49 8.04 -6.14
CA GLY A 405 1.33 6.72 -5.50
C GLY A 405 1.18 5.59 -6.50
N PHE A 406 0.35 5.78 -7.55
CA PHE A 406 0.21 4.81 -8.64
C PHE A 406 1.52 4.59 -9.40
N LEU A 407 2.27 5.66 -9.70
CA LEU A 407 3.57 5.57 -10.38
C LEU A 407 4.61 4.82 -9.54
N LEU A 408 4.67 5.13 -8.24
CA LEU A 408 5.56 4.46 -7.30
C LEU A 408 5.23 2.98 -7.20
N ALA A 409 3.95 2.65 -7.00
CA ALA A 409 3.46 1.28 -6.77
C ALA A 409 3.48 0.40 -8.02
N GLY A 410 3.02 0.91 -9.16
CA GLY A 410 2.78 0.12 -10.37
C GLY A 410 3.97 0.04 -11.33
N PHE A 411 4.96 0.92 -11.18
CA PHE A 411 6.02 1.07 -12.19
C PHE A 411 7.41 1.19 -11.57
N LEU A 412 7.61 2.15 -10.66
CA LEU A 412 8.94 2.41 -10.13
C LEU A 412 9.40 1.29 -9.17
N GLN A 413 8.56 0.86 -8.23
CA GLN A 413 8.92 -0.23 -7.32
C GLN A 413 9.23 -1.54 -8.07
N PRO A 414 8.39 -2.04 -9.00
CA PRO A 414 8.73 -3.23 -9.78
C PRO A 414 10.00 -3.07 -10.61
N ALA A 415 10.26 -1.87 -11.16
CA ALA A 415 11.49 -1.60 -11.91
C ALA A 415 12.74 -1.62 -11.01
N PHE A 416 12.65 -1.10 -9.78
CA PHE A 416 13.74 -1.17 -8.79
C PHE A 416 14.00 -2.60 -8.32
N ASP A 417 12.96 -3.41 -8.22
CA ASP A 417 13.05 -4.83 -7.85
C ASP A 417 13.46 -5.73 -9.04
N GLN A 418 13.71 -5.14 -10.21
CA GLN A 418 14.09 -5.85 -11.43
C GLN A 418 13.06 -6.90 -11.86
N ALA A 419 11.78 -6.54 -11.76
CA ALA A 419 10.69 -7.42 -12.15
C ALA A 419 10.81 -7.90 -13.60
N GLY A 420 10.67 -9.21 -13.80
CA GLY A 420 10.57 -9.80 -15.13
C GLY A 420 9.31 -9.33 -15.87
N ALA A 421 9.34 -9.43 -17.19
CA ALA A 421 8.27 -8.92 -18.06
C ALA A 421 7.59 -10.01 -18.90
N ASP A 422 7.65 -11.26 -18.43
CA ASP A 422 6.90 -12.40 -18.97
C ASP A 422 5.76 -12.81 -18.04
N GLU A 423 4.98 -13.81 -18.45
CA GLU A 423 3.82 -14.31 -17.68
C GLU A 423 4.23 -15.01 -16.38
N ALA A 424 5.38 -15.68 -16.35
CA ALA A 424 5.86 -16.33 -15.12
C ALA A 424 6.25 -15.28 -14.07
N ALA A 425 6.96 -14.24 -14.48
CA ALA A 425 7.26 -13.09 -13.65
C ALA A 425 5.99 -12.37 -13.20
N TRP A 426 4.98 -12.23 -14.08
CA TRP A 426 3.69 -11.66 -13.68
C TRP A 426 3.04 -12.41 -12.53
N LEU A 427 2.99 -13.74 -12.58
CA LEU A 427 2.40 -14.56 -11.52
C LEU A 427 3.12 -14.39 -10.18
N LEU A 428 4.45 -14.20 -10.22
CA LEU A 428 5.24 -13.91 -9.02
C LEU A 428 4.99 -12.49 -8.49
N TYR A 429 4.79 -11.50 -9.38
CA TYR A 429 4.70 -10.09 -9.00
C TYR A 429 3.29 -9.58 -8.72
N MET A 430 2.26 -10.18 -9.32
CA MET A 430 0.88 -9.73 -9.16
C MET A 430 0.38 -9.64 -7.70
N PRO A 431 0.83 -10.46 -6.73
CA PRO A 431 0.40 -10.33 -5.33
C PRO A 431 0.76 -8.98 -4.72
N TYR A 432 1.90 -8.40 -5.13
CA TYR A 432 2.39 -7.12 -4.66
C TYR A 432 1.64 -5.92 -5.25
N LEU A 433 0.82 -6.10 -6.30
CA LEU A 433 0.27 -4.97 -7.07
C LEU A 433 -1.13 -4.54 -6.65
N GLY A 434 -1.73 -5.18 -5.65
CA GLY A 434 -3.08 -4.85 -5.17
C GLY A 434 -3.22 -3.35 -4.81
N PHE A 435 -2.29 -2.79 -4.04
CA PHE A 435 -2.37 -1.38 -3.67
C PHE A 435 -2.15 -0.43 -4.86
N SER A 436 -1.42 -0.87 -5.90
CA SER A 436 -1.31 -0.13 -7.16
C SER A 436 -2.65 -0.08 -7.91
N HIS A 437 -3.37 -1.21 -7.98
CA HIS A 437 -4.74 -1.23 -8.52
C HIS A 437 -5.68 -0.32 -7.73
N ALA A 438 -5.54 -0.22 -6.40
CA ALA A 438 -6.33 0.70 -5.59
C ALA A 438 -6.07 2.18 -5.99
N PHE A 439 -4.81 2.58 -6.19
CA PHE A 439 -4.51 3.92 -6.71
C PHE A 439 -5.06 4.16 -8.12
N PHE A 440 -4.92 3.18 -9.02
CA PHE A 440 -5.48 3.24 -10.37
C PHE A 440 -6.99 3.53 -10.31
N VAL A 441 -7.71 2.77 -9.48
CA VAL A 441 -9.16 2.89 -9.30
C VAL A 441 -9.58 4.24 -8.71
N LEU A 442 -8.82 4.79 -7.77
CA LEU A 442 -9.08 6.16 -7.26
C LEU A 442 -9.00 7.20 -8.38
N ILE A 443 -8.01 7.10 -9.26
CA ILE A 443 -7.78 8.06 -10.34
C ILE A 443 -8.78 7.88 -11.48
N ALA A 444 -8.94 6.64 -11.96
CA ALA A 444 -9.86 6.29 -13.04
C ALA A 444 -11.32 6.56 -12.61
N GLY A 445 -11.65 6.26 -11.35
CA GLY A 445 -12.90 6.64 -10.71
C GLY A 445 -13.18 8.13 -10.82
N LEU A 446 -12.23 8.97 -10.39
CA LEU A 446 -12.36 10.42 -10.48
C LEU A 446 -12.54 10.90 -11.92
N GLY A 447 -11.75 10.39 -12.86
CA GLY A 447 -11.86 10.77 -14.26
C GLY A 447 -13.19 10.39 -14.89
N SER A 448 -13.73 9.21 -14.55
CA SER A 448 -15.09 8.83 -14.98
C SER A 448 -16.13 9.83 -14.44
N GLY A 449 -16.08 10.18 -13.16
CA GLY A 449 -17.00 11.15 -12.58
C GLY A 449 -16.97 12.53 -13.25
N LEU A 450 -15.77 13.03 -13.57
CA LEU A 450 -15.61 14.30 -14.28
C LEU A 450 -16.23 14.27 -15.68
N VAL A 451 -16.08 13.15 -16.39
CA VAL A 451 -16.75 12.93 -17.69
C VAL A 451 -18.27 12.95 -17.54
N PHE A 452 -18.81 12.19 -16.59
CA PHE A 452 -20.25 12.12 -16.33
C PHE A 452 -20.86 13.48 -15.99
N GLU A 453 -20.20 14.25 -15.13
CA GLU A 453 -20.67 15.57 -14.72
C GLU A 453 -20.55 16.60 -15.86
N ARG A 454 -19.50 16.53 -16.66
CA ARG A 454 -19.27 17.49 -17.75
C ARG A 454 -20.25 17.31 -18.91
N TRP A 455 -20.59 16.07 -19.27
CA TRP A 455 -21.31 15.78 -20.52
C TRP A 455 -22.75 15.29 -20.33
N ILE A 456 -23.13 14.76 -19.16
CA ILE A 456 -24.49 14.25 -18.94
C ILE A 456 -25.27 15.14 -17.97
N ARG A 457 -25.90 16.19 -18.52
CA ARG A 457 -26.61 17.22 -17.74
C ARG A 457 -27.94 16.73 -17.12
N LYS A 458 -28.69 15.87 -17.81
CA LYS A 458 -29.99 15.37 -17.31
C LYS A 458 -29.76 14.38 -16.14
N PRO A 459 -30.27 14.62 -14.92
CA PRO A 459 -29.98 13.79 -13.75
C PRO A 459 -30.36 12.31 -13.90
N ALA A 460 -31.56 12.01 -14.43
CA ALA A 460 -32.01 10.64 -14.64
C ALA A 460 -31.12 9.88 -15.64
N VAL A 461 -30.71 10.54 -16.73
CA VAL A 461 -29.82 9.97 -17.74
C VAL A 461 -28.43 9.71 -17.17
N ALA A 462 -27.90 10.65 -16.37
CA ALA A 462 -26.60 10.47 -15.73
C ALA A 462 -26.59 9.30 -14.74
N MET A 463 -27.64 9.15 -13.96
CA MET A 463 -27.78 8.01 -13.04
C MET A 463 -27.85 6.68 -13.80
N GLY A 464 -28.69 6.59 -14.83
CA GLY A 464 -28.81 5.37 -15.64
C GLY A 464 -27.51 5.00 -16.35
N ALA A 465 -26.83 6.00 -16.95
CA ALA A 465 -25.54 5.78 -17.59
C ALA A 465 -24.44 5.41 -16.58
N ALA A 466 -24.43 6.00 -15.38
CA ALA A 466 -23.46 5.66 -14.33
C ALA A 466 -23.68 4.23 -13.81
N LEU A 467 -24.93 3.79 -13.68
CA LEU A 467 -25.26 2.40 -13.33
C LEU A 467 -24.78 1.43 -14.40
N LEU A 468 -25.09 1.71 -15.67
CA LEU A 468 -24.66 0.86 -16.78
C LEU A 468 -23.13 0.74 -16.85
N PHE A 469 -22.43 1.86 -16.72
CA PHE A 469 -20.96 1.89 -16.69
C PHE A 469 -20.39 1.12 -15.49
N SER A 470 -20.92 1.36 -14.29
CA SER A 470 -20.46 0.75 -13.04
C SER A 470 -20.70 -0.76 -13.01
N SER A 471 -21.87 -1.21 -13.44
CA SER A 471 -22.17 -2.64 -13.58
C SER A 471 -21.33 -3.27 -14.67
N GLY A 472 -21.11 -2.58 -15.80
CA GLY A 472 -20.31 -3.08 -16.92
C GLY A 472 -18.85 -3.30 -16.55
N ILE A 473 -18.21 -2.34 -15.88
CA ILE A 473 -16.80 -2.48 -15.48
C ILE A 473 -16.62 -3.56 -14.39
N ALA A 474 -17.51 -3.61 -13.41
CA ALA A 474 -17.49 -4.65 -12.38
C ALA A 474 -17.72 -6.05 -12.97
N ALA A 475 -18.72 -6.20 -13.85
CA ALA A 475 -19.01 -7.47 -14.52
C ALA A 475 -17.87 -7.93 -15.43
N TYR A 476 -17.19 -7.01 -16.10
CA TYR A 476 -16.01 -7.31 -16.90
C TYR A 476 -14.90 -7.91 -16.04
N SER A 477 -14.51 -7.21 -14.96
CA SER A 477 -13.48 -7.68 -14.02
C SER A 477 -13.85 -9.03 -13.40
N PHE A 478 -15.10 -9.18 -12.96
CA PHE A 478 -15.60 -10.43 -12.38
C PHE A 478 -15.50 -11.59 -13.36
N ARG A 479 -16.06 -11.44 -14.56
CA ARG A 479 -16.09 -12.50 -15.57
C ARG A 479 -14.68 -12.92 -16.00
N GLN A 480 -13.78 -11.95 -16.18
CA GLN A 480 -12.42 -12.24 -16.65
C GLN A 480 -11.62 -13.05 -15.63
N ASN A 481 -11.85 -12.79 -14.33
CA ASN A 481 -10.93 -13.24 -13.29
C ASN A 481 -11.50 -14.35 -12.39
N LEU A 482 -12.80 -14.64 -12.46
CA LEU A 482 -13.47 -15.63 -11.61
C LEU A 482 -12.79 -17.00 -11.63
N THR A 483 -12.52 -17.55 -12.81
CA THR A 483 -11.93 -18.90 -12.95
C THR A 483 -10.54 -18.99 -12.33
N PHE A 484 -9.75 -17.92 -12.43
CA PHE A 484 -8.40 -17.89 -11.85
C PHE A 484 -8.43 -17.69 -10.34
N CYS A 485 -9.34 -16.83 -9.85
CA CYS A 485 -9.34 -16.41 -8.46
C CYS A 485 -10.14 -17.35 -7.56
N SER A 486 -11.20 -18.00 -8.05
CA SER A 486 -12.01 -18.89 -7.22
C SER A 486 -11.17 -20.06 -6.71
N GLN A 487 -11.01 -20.15 -5.38
CA GLN A 487 -10.38 -21.30 -4.73
C GLN A 487 -11.42 -22.32 -4.24
N ARG A 488 -12.71 -22.01 -4.40
CA ARG A 488 -13.77 -22.99 -4.22
C ARG A 488 -13.61 -24.06 -5.29
N ASP A 489 -13.61 -25.31 -4.85
CA ASP A 489 -13.45 -26.51 -5.68
C ASP A 489 -12.03 -26.76 -6.23
N HIS A 490 -11.04 -25.94 -5.84
CA HIS A 490 -9.62 -26.05 -6.22
C HIS A 490 -8.74 -26.46 -5.02
N TRP A 491 -9.11 -27.55 -4.35
CA TRP A 491 -8.47 -27.98 -3.11
C TRP A 491 -7.29 -28.91 -3.42
N PHE A 492 -6.11 -28.58 -2.90
CA PHE A 492 -4.91 -29.42 -2.99
C PHE A 492 -5.17 -30.88 -2.53
N GLY A 493 -6.10 -31.08 -1.58
CA GLY A 493 -6.47 -32.40 -1.06
C GLY A 493 -7.26 -33.31 -2.01
N TRP A 494 -7.80 -32.83 -3.15
CA TRP A 494 -8.59 -33.67 -4.07
C TRP A 494 -7.82 -34.12 -5.32
N MET A 495 -6.68 -33.50 -5.65
CA MET A 495 -5.82 -33.95 -6.75
C MET A 495 -4.83 -35.05 -6.33
N TYR A 496 -4.63 -35.24 -5.02
CA TYR A 496 -3.67 -36.21 -4.46
C TYR A 496 -4.29 -37.13 -3.39
N GLY A 497 -5.63 -37.23 -3.35
CA GLY A 497 -6.39 -38.09 -2.44
C GLY A 497 -7.28 -39.05 -3.20
#